data_AF-U2JTX0-F1
#
_entry.id   AF-U2JTX0-F1
#
_cell.length_a   1.000
_cell.length_b   1.000
_cell.length_c   1.000
_cell.angle_alpha   90.00
_cell.angle_beta   90.00
_cell.angle_gamma   90.00
#
_symmetry.space_group_name_H-M   'P 1'
#
loop_
_entity.id
_entity.type
_entity.pdbx_description
1 polymer ?
#
loop_
_entity_poly.entity_id
_entity_poly.type
_entity_poly.pdbx_seq_one_letter_code
_entity_poly.pdbx_strand_id
1 'polypeptide(L)' 'MKNLLKRSKLSKITVVENKNEQVIAYCMSIIDKTNSGEITTLYVEEEYRRMNIGKNLLQFHIGWF' A
#
# COMPACT_ATOMS: atom_id res chain seq x y z
N MET A 1 13.83 -22.23 -16.25
CA MET A 1 13.27 -20.97 -15.73
C MET A 1 12.29 -20.39 -16.74
N LYS A 2 10.98 -20.53 -16.53
CA LYS A 2 9.96 -19.93 -17.39
C LYS A 2 8.84 -19.35 -16.53
N ASN A 3 8.43 -18.13 -16.87
CA ASN A 3 7.12 -17.52 -16.60
C ASN A 3 6.81 -16.85 -15.24
N LEU A 4 7.69 -16.01 -14.70
CA LEU A 4 7.28 -15.02 -13.67
C LEU A 4 6.64 -13.74 -14.26
N LEU A 5 6.74 -13.53 -15.58
CA LEU A 5 6.16 -12.37 -16.29
C LEU A 5 4.72 -12.60 -16.81
N LYS A 6 4.08 -13.74 -16.51
CA LYS A 6 2.76 -14.10 -17.09
C LYS A 6 1.53 -13.56 -16.34
N ARG A 7 1.69 -12.85 -15.22
CA ARG A 7 0.59 -12.17 -14.54
C ARG A 7 0.82 -10.67 -14.66
N SER A 8 0.00 -9.96 -15.42
CA SER A 8 0.02 -8.49 -15.34
C SER A 8 -0.37 -8.12 -13.92
N LYS A 9 0.53 -7.47 -13.20
CA LYS A 9 0.29 -7.00 -11.84
C LYS A 9 -0.08 -5.52 -11.94
N LEU A 10 -1.17 -5.13 -11.30
CA LEU A 10 -1.48 -3.73 -11.05
C LEU A 10 -0.87 -3.34 -9.71
N SER A 11 -0.23 -2.18 -9.65
CA SER A 11 0.35 -1.64 -8.43
C SER A 11 -0.46 -0.43 -7.98
N LYS A 12 -0.71 -0.32 -6.68
CA LYS A 12 -1.36 0.85 -6.06
C LYS A 12 -0.49 1.36 -4.93
N ILE A 13 -0.30 2.67 -4.88
CA ILE A 13 0.34 3.38 -3.78
C ILE A 13 -0.68 4.37 -3.25
N THR A 14 -0.90 4.37 -1.93
CA THR A 14 -1.69 5.39 -1.23
C THR A 14 -0.76 6.10 -0.26
N VAL A 15 -0.73 7.43 -0.33
CA VAL A 15 0.07 8.29 0.55
C VAL A 15 -0.84 9.03 1.53
N VAL A 16 -0.29 9.40 2.68
CA VAL A 16 -0.91 10.34 3.62
C VAL A 16 0.00 11.55 3.73
N GLU A 17 -0.58 12.72 3.55
CA GLU A 17 0.11 14.01 3.69
C GLU A 17 -0.29 14.68 5.00
N ASN A 18 0.65 15.42 5.59
CA ASN A 18 0.35 16.31 6.70
C ASN A 18 -0.23 17.65 6.18
N LYS A 19 -0.49 18.59 7.10
CA LYS A 19 -1.03 19.92 6.76
C LYS A 19 -0.12 20.77 5.88
N ASN A 20 1.16 20.42 5.78
CA ASN A 20 2.17 21.10 4.98
C ASN A 20 2.44 20.37 3.66
N GLU A 21 1.56 19.46 3.25
CA GLU A 21 1.69 18.66 2.01
C GLU A 21 2.92 17.73 2.01
N GLN A 22 3.48 17.42 3.18
CA GLN A 22 4.58 16.47 3.32
C GLN A 22 4.02 15.06 3.46
N VAL A 23 4.53 14.12 2.68
CA VAL A 23 4.18 12.69 2.80
C VAL A 23 4.74 12.14 4.11
N ILE A 24 3.86 11.67 4.99
CA ILE A 24 4.21 11.14 6.32
C ILE A 24 3.94 9.64 6.48
N ALA A 25 3.23 9.04 5.53
CA ALA A 25 2.99 7.61 5.48
C ALA A 25 2.65 7.17 4.06
N TYR A 26 2.90 5.89 3.76
CA TYR A 26 2.42 5.29 2.53
C TYR A 26 2.16 3.80 2.71
N CYS A 27 1.31 3.27 1.83
CA CYS A 27 1.11 1.83 1.66
C CYS A 27 1.17 1.51 0.17
N MET A 28 1.86 0.42 -0.17
CA MET A 28 1.95 -0.11 -1.53
C MET A 28 1.40 -1.53 -1.58
N SER A 29 0.62 -1.81 -2.61
CA SER A 29 0.13 -3.14 -2.91
C SER A 29 0.29 -3.49 -4.37
N ILE A 30 0.37 -4.79 -4.62
CA ILE A 30 0.25 -5.40 -5.94
C ILE A 30 -0.99 -6.28 -5.96
N ILE A 31 -1.72 -6.29 -7.07
CA ILE A 31 -2.82 -7.23 -7.32
C ILE A 31 -2.61 -7.90 -8.67
N ASP A 32 -2.89 -9.19 -8.77
CA ASP A 32 -2.84 -9.90 -10.03
C ASP A 32 -4.21 -9.99 -10.72
N LYS A 33 -4.25 -10.59 -11.92
CA LYS A 33 -5.47 -10.78 -12.71
C LYS A 33 -6.54 -11.65 -12.03
N THR A 34 -6.21 -12.33 -10.94
CA THR A 34 -7.14 -13.19 -10.18
C THR A 34 -7.68 -12.50 -8.93
N ASN A 35 -7.50 -11.17 -8.83
CA ASN A 35 -7.80 -10.37 -7.64
C ASN A 35 -7.07 -10.85 -6.37
N SER A 36 -5.98 -11.59 -6.53
CA SER A 36 -5.11 -11.93 -5.40
C SER A 36 -4.15 -10.76 -5.19
N GLY A 37 -4.34 -10.05 -4.07
CA GLY A 37 -3.55 -8.90 -3.68
C GLY A 37 -2.56 -9.19 -2.55
N GLU A 38 -1.47 -8.43 -2.55
CA GLU A 38 -0.44 -8.46 -1.51
C GLU A 38 -0.07 -7.02 -1.11
N ILE A 39 -0.01 -6.76 0.20
CA ILE A 39 0.64 -5.56 0.73
C ILE A 39 2.16 -5.76 0.62
N THR A 40 2.85 -4.91 -0.13
CA THR A 40 4.30 -5.02 -0.31
C THR A 40 5.06 -4.16 0.69
N THR A 41 4.53 -2.99 1.03
CA THR A 41 5.20 -2.05 1.93
C THR A 41 4.18 -1.22 2.68
N LEU A 42 4.42 -1.01 3.97
CA LEU A 42 3.71 -0.07 4.82
C LEU A 42 4.74 0.74 5.61
N TYR A 43 4.61 2.06 5.53
CA TYR A 43 5.51 2.96 6.24
C TYR A 43 4.72 4.08 6.91
N VAL A 44 5.14 4.45 8.12
CA VAL A 44 4.66 5.62 8.86
C VAL A 44 5.87 6.25 9.53
N GLU A 45 6.05 7.55 9.27
CA GLU A 45 7.04 8.40 9.93
C GLU A 45 6.94 8.27 11.45
N GLU A 46 8.09 8.23 12.13
CA GLU A 46 8.15 7.84 13.54
C GLU A 46 7.28 8.71 14.45
N GLU A 47 7.28 10.02 14.21
CA GLU A 47 6.50 11.01 14.96
C GLU A 47 4.98 10.88 14.76
N TYR A 48 4.54 10.18 13.71
CA TYR A 48 3.11 9.92 13.42
C TYR A 48 2.69 8.47 13.71
N ARG A 49 3.55 7.65 14.31
CA ARG A 49 3.19 6.29 14.73
C ARG A 49 2.20 6.29 15.88
N ARG A 50 1.53 5.15 16.09
CA ARG A 50 0.47 4.96 17.12
C ARG A 50 -0.78 5.84 16.93
N MET A 51 -0.89 6.55 15.81
CA MET A 51 -2.07 7.34 15.42
C MET A 51 -3.05 6.60 14.49
N ASN A 52 -3.00 5.26 14.44
CA ASN A 52 -3.79 4.40 13.55
C ASN A 52 -3.62 4.61 12.02
N ILE A 53 -2.73 5.48 11.57
CA ILE A 53 -2.49 5.75 10.14
C ILE A 53 -2.20 4.46 9.37
N GLY A 54 -1.30 3.62 9.88
CA GLY A 54 -0.96 2.35 9.23
C GLY A 54 -2.14 1.37 9.15
N LYS A 55 -3.00 1.34 10.18
CA LYS A 55 -4.22 0.53 10.17
C LYS A 55 -5.19 0.99 9.08
N ASN A 56 -5.41 2.30 8.97
CA ASN A 56 -6.32 2.87 7.98
C ASN A 56 -5.81 2.62 6.55
N LEU A 57 -4.50 2.77 6.32
CA LEU A 57 -3.86 2.45 5.05
C LEU A 57 -4.02 0.97 4.69
N LEU A 58 -3.79 0.07 5.64
CA LEU A 58 -4.02 -1.37 5.44
C LEU A 58 -5.46 -1.67 5.07
N GLN A 59 -6.43 -1.11 5.80
CA GLN A 59 -7.86 -1.32 5.52
C GLN A 59 -8.25 -0.81 4.14
N PHE A 60 -7.69 0.32 3.69
CA PHE A 60 -7.94 0.85 2.35
C PHE A 60 -7.39 -0.05 1.24
N HIS A 61 -6.23 -0.67 1.47
CA HIS A 61 -5.63 -1.59 0.50
C HIS A 61 -6.30 -2.96 0.53
N ILE A 62 -6.66 -3.49 1.70
CA ILE A 62 -7.45 -4.72 1.83
C ILE A 62 -8.85 -4.53 1.21
N GLY A 63 -9.44 -3.34 1.28
CA GLY A 63 -10.71 -3.07 0.59
C GLY A 63 -10.60 -3.03 -0.93
N TRP A 64 -9.39 -3.00 -1.49
CA TRP A 64 -9.17 -2.95 -2.94
C TRP A 64 -9.13 -4.34 -3.60
N PHE A 65 -8.81 -5.40 -2.85
CA PHE A 65 -8.71 -6.78 -3.34
C PHE A 65 -9.40 -7.76 -2.40
#